data_AF-A0A0D5W8H7-F1
#
_entry.id   AF-A0A0D5W8H7-F1
#
_cell.length_a   1.000
_cell.length_b   1.000
_cell.length_c   1.000
_cell.angle_alpha   90.00
_cell.angle_beta   90.00
_cell.angle_gamma   90.00
#
_symmetry.space_group_name_H-M   'P 1'
#
loop_
_entity.id
_entity.type
_entity.pdbx_description
1 polymer ?
#
loop_
_entity_poly.entity_id
_entity_poly.type
_entity_poly.pdbx_seq_one_letter_code
_entity_poly.pdbx_strand_id
1 'polypeptide(L)' 'PATPVMEGIINFHHDLMFFLIIITVFVCWMLFKVIILFNEKKNKIPSTIVQDATIEIIWTSIPALILLVISIPSFALLYS' A
#
# COMPACT_ATOMS: atom_id res chain seq x y z
N PRO A 1 -14.54 9.56 23.40
CA PRO A 1 -13.16 9.58 23.97
C PRO A 1 -13.16 10.24 25.36
N ALA A 2 -12.42 9.68 26.32
CA ALA A 2 -12.33 10.21 27.69
C ALA A 2 -11.12 11.15 27.91
N THR A 3 -10.16 11.15 26.96
CA THR A 3 -8.96 12.01 26.98
C THR A 3 -8.69 12.57 25.57
N PRO A 4 -8.09 13.76 25.44
CA PRO A 4 -7.73 14.34 24.13
C PRO A 4 -6.69 13.50 23.38
N VAL A 5 -5.79 12.84 24.10
CA VAL A 5 -4.81 11.90 23.52
C VAL A 5 -5.51 10.71 22.83
N MET A 6 -6.57 10.17 23.45
CA MET A 6 -7.35 9.07 22.85
C MET A 6 -8.07 9.52 21.57
N GLU A 7 -8.54 10.76 21.51
CA GLU A 7 -9.16 11.32 20.30
C GLU A 7 -8.15 11.42 19.16
N GLY A 8 -6.93 11.90 19.44
CA GLY A 8 -5.83 11.89 18.47
C GLY A 8 -5.53 10.48 17.94
N ILE A 9 -5.45 9.48 18.83
CA ILE A 9 -5.13 8.09 18.45
C ILE A 9 -6.21 7.53 17.51
N ILE A 10 -7.49 7.79 17.79
CA ILE A 10 -8.61 7.34 16.95
C ILE A 10 -8.54 8.00 15.57
N ASN A 11 -8.26 9.30 15.49
CA ASN A 11 -8.13 10.00 14.23
C ASN A 11 -6.97 9.44 13.39
N PHE A 12 -5.79 9.28 13.99
CA PHE A 12 -4.64 8.67 13.32
C PHE A 12 -4.92 7.23 12.87
N HIS A 13 -5.63 6.44 13.69
CA HIS A 13 -6.04 5.10 13.32
C HIS A 13 -6.94 5.09 12.08
N HIS A 14 -7.92 6.00 11.98
CA HIS A 14 -8.77 6.09 10.80
C HIS A 14 -7.98 6.47 9.53
N ASP A 15 -7.05 7.42 9.64
CA ASP A 15 -6.18 7.81 8.52
C ASP A 15 -5.30 6.64 8.07
N LEU A 16 -4.67 5.94 9.01
CA LEU A 16 -3.85 4.77 8.72
C LEU A 16 -4.68 3.66 8.06
N MET A 17 -5.85 3.35 8.60
CA MET A 17 -6.75 2.34 8.04
C MET A 17 -7.21 2.69 6.62
N PHE A 18 -7.44 3.97 6.31
CA PHE A 18 -7.76 4.42 4.96
C PHE A 18 -6.65 4.07 3.96
N PHE A 19 -5.39 4.39 4.28
CA PHE A 19 -4.26 4.02 3.42
C PHE A 19 -4.10 2.51 3.26
N LEU A 20 -4.23 1.75 4.36
CA LEU A 20 -4.11 0.28 4.31
C LEU A 20 -5.20 -0.34 3.43
N ILE A 21 -6.46 0.07 3.58
CA ILE A 21 -7.56 -0.45 2.76
C ILE A 21 -7.30 -0.19 1.27
N ILE A 22 -6.83 1.01 0.91
CA ILE A 22 -6.49 1.33 -0.48
C ILE A 22 -5.40 0.40 -1.02
N ILE A 23 -4.31 0.21 -0.26
CA ILE A 23 -3.21 -0.66 -0.66
C ILE A 23 -3.68 -2.10 -0.80
N THR A 24 -4.44 -2.61 0.17
CA THR A 24 -4.97 -3.98 0.12
C THR A 24 -5.89 -4.19 -1.07
N VAL A 25 -6.83 -3.28 -1.34
CA VAL A 25 -7.72 -3.36 -2.50
C VAL A 25 -6.94 -3.33 -3.80
N PHE A 26 -5.92 -2.47 -3.91
CA PHE A 26 -5.04 -2.40 -5.08
C PHE A 26 -4.31 -3.74 -5.32
N VAL A 27 -3.72 -4.33 -4.27
CA VAL A 27 -3.02 -5.62 -4.37
C VAL A 27 -4.00 -6.75 -4.73
N CYS A 28 -5.17 -6.81 -4.09
CA CYS A 28 -6.20 -7.81 -4.41
C CYS A 28 -6.66 -7.70 -5.86
N TRP A 29 -6.89 -6.48 -6.34
CA TRP A 29 -7.26 -6.23 -7.73
C TRP A 29 -6.16 -6.67 -8.71
N MET A 30 -4.90 -6.35 -8.41
CA MET A 30 -3.75 -6.76 -9.22
C MET A 30 -3.63 -8.29 -9.29
N LEU A 31 -3.73 -8.98 -8.15
CA LEU A 31 -3.70 -10.45 -8.10
C LEU A 31 -4.83 -11.08 -8.91
N PHE A 32 -6.06 -10.56 -8.78
CA PHE A 32 -7.20 -11.03 -9.55
C PHE A 32 -6.99 -10.86 -11.05
N LYS A 33 -6.43 -9.71 -11.47
CA LYS A 33 -6.07 -9.44 -12.87
C LYS A 33 -5.00 -10.40 -13.36
N VAL A 34 -3.97 -10.70 -12.57
CA VAL A 34 -2.92 -11.66 -12.94
C VAL A 34 -3.52 -13.04 -13.16
N ILE A 35 -4.36 -13.52 -12.25
CA ILE A 35 -5.00 -14.85 -12.36
C ILE A 35 -5.87 -14.96 -13.63
N ILE A 36 -6.62 -13.91 -13.98
CA ILE A 36 -7.51 -13.93 -15.15
C ILE A 36 -6.75 -13.84 -16.47
N LEU A 37 -5.68 -13.06 -16.53
CA LEU A 37 -4.94 -12.77 -17.76
C LEU A 37 -3.84 -13.79 -18.05
N PHE A 38 -3.16 -14.28 -17.01
CA PHE A 38 -1.99 -15.16 -17.12
C PHE A 38 -2.29 -16.61 -16.76
N ASN A 39 -3.55 -17.05 -16.86
CA ASN A 39 -3.85 -18.48 -16.75
C ASN A 39 -3.31 -19.27 -17.94
N GLU A 40 -2.99 -20.54 -17.73
CA GLU A 40 -2.42 -21.45 -18.74
C GLU A 40 -3.27 -21.54 -20.02
N LYS A 41 -4.60 -21.42 -19.88
CA LYS A 41 -5.53 -21.47 -21.02
C LYS A 41 -5.37 -20.26 -21.95
N LYS A 42 -5.12 -19.06 -21.41
CA LYS A 42 -5.02 -17.80 -22.16
C LYS A 42 -3.58 -17.40 -22.46
N ASN A 43 -2.61 -17.75 -21.61
CA ASN A 43 -1.20 -17.42 -21.79
C ASN A 43 -0.33 -18.68 -21.72
N LYS A 44 -0.18 -19.36 -22.87
CA LYS A 44 0.48 -20.67 -22.98
C LYS A 44 2.01 -20.60 -22.97
N ILE A 45 2.58 -19.46 -23.36
CA ILE A 45 4.02 -19.26 -23.44
C ILE A 45 4.41 -18.26 -22.35
N PRO A 46 5.11 -18.68 -21.28
CA PRO A 46 5.51 -17.77 -20.21
C PRO A 46 6.56 -16.79 -20.70
N SER A 47 6.54 -15.58 -20.14
CA SER A 47 7.60 -14.60 -20.34
C SER A 47 8.91 -15.08 -19.72
N THR A 48 10.05 -14.75 -20.35
CA THR A 48 11.41 -15.05 -19.86
C THR A 48 12.08 -13.83 -19.21
N ILE A 49 11.37 -12.72 -19.05
CA ILE A 49 11.89 -11.51 -18.40
C ILE A 49 12.02 -11.80 -16.89
N VAL A 50 13.24 -11.71 -16.38
CA VAL A 50 13.55 -12.02 -14.96
C VAL A 50 13.72 -10.75 -14.12
N GLN A 51 14.27 -9.68 -14.70
CA GLN A 51 14.54 -8.44 -13.98
C GLN A 51 14.24 -7.22 -14.86
N ASP A 52 13.61 -6.22 -14.25
CA ASP A 52 13.43 -4.89 -14.81
C ASP A 52 13.68 -3.87 -13.69
N ALA A 53 14.81 -3.17 -13.75
CA ALA A 53 15.20 -2.21 -12.71
C ALA A 53 14.21 -1.04 -12.59
N THR A 54 13.50 -0.69 -13.67
CA THR A 54 12.59 0.46 -13.68
C THR A 54 11.39 0.19 -12.80
N ILE A 55 10.79 -1.01 -12.90
CA ILE A 55 9.62 -1.36 -12.09
C ILE A 55 10.00 -1.55 -10.61
N GLU A 56 11.21 -2.05 -10.35
CA GLU A 56 11.77 -2.16 -9.00
C GLU A 56 11.89 -0.81 -8.31
N ILE A 57 12.39 0.21 -9.00
CA ILE A 57 12.51 1.57 -8.48
C ILE A 57 11.12 2.16 -8.19
N ILE A 58 10.16 1.95 -9.10
CA ILE A 58 8.79 2.47 -8.95
C ILE A 58 8.11 1.86 -7.71
N TRP A 59 8.09 0.54 -7.57
CA TRP A 59 7.40 -0.10 -6.45
C TRP A 59 8.14 0.05 -5.12
N THR A 60 9.41 0.48 -5.12
CA THR A 60 10.16 0.74 -3.87
C THR A 60 9.96 2.17 -3.40
N SER A 61 9.95 3.11 -4.35
CA SER A 61 9.77 4.54 -4.05
C SER A 61 8.34 4.90 -3.65
N ILE A 62 7.32 4.32 -4.30
CA ILE A 62 5.91 4.60 -3.98
C ILE A 62 5.57 4.26 -2.51
N PRO A 63 5.83 3.04 -1.99
CA PRO A 63 5.58 2.72 -0.58
C PRO A 63 6.39 3.59 0.38
N ALA A 64 7.64 3.93 0.05
CA ALA A 64 8.45 4.81 0.89
C ALA A 64 7.84 6.21 1.03
N LEU A 65 7.32 6.78 -0.07
CA LEU A 65 6.63 8.06 -0.04
C LEU A 65 5.31 8.01 0.74
N ILE A 66 4.53 6.93 0.60
CA ILE A 66 3.29 6.74 1.38
C ILE A 66 3.61 6.72 2.87
N LEU A 67 4.64 5.98 3.30
CA LEU A 67 5.06 5.94 4.71
C LEU A 67 5.53 7.30 5.22
N LEU A 68 6.23 8.09 4.40
CA LEU A 68 6.64 9.44 4.77
C LEU A 68 5.41 10.31 5.08
N VAL A 69 4.39 10.28 4.23
CA VAL A 69 3.14 11.04 4.45
C VAL A 69 2.44 10.62 5.74
N ILE A 70 2.35 9.31 6.01
CA ILE A 70 1.73 8.79 7.25
C ILE A 70 2.55 9.17 8.50
N SER A 71 3.87 9.35 8.36
CA SER A 71 4.74 9.68 9.49
C SER A 71 4.49 11.09 10.05
N ILE A 72 4.01 12.03 9.24
CA ILE A 72 3.77 13.43 9.66
C ILE A 72 2.72 13.53 10.78
N PRO A 73 1.47 13.04 10.61
CA PRO A 73 0.48 13.06 11.69
C PRO A 73 0.88 12.17 12.87
N SER A 74 1.62 11.08 12.62
CA SER A 74 2.14 10.19 13.67
C SER A 74 3.09 10.94 14.62
N PHE A 75 4.07 11.67 14.09
CA PHE A 75 4.99 12.46 14.91
C PHE A 75 4.28 13.63 15.59
N ALA A 76 3.34 14.30 14.91
CA ALA A 76 2.57 15.36 15.53
C ALA A 76 1.82 14.88 16.78
N LEU A 77 1.28 13.65 16.77
CA LEU A 77 0.58 13.04 17.90
C LEU A 77 1.50 12.56 19.02
N LEU A 78 2.70 12.07 18.68
CA LEU A 78 3.67 11.61 19.68
C LEU A 78 4.27 12.75 20.51
N TYR A 79 4.39 13.94 19.91
CA TYR A 79 4.99 15.12 20.53
C TYR A 79 3.96 16.18 20.94
N SER A 80 2.65 15.87 20.84
CA SER A 80 1.55 16.72 21.32
C SER A 80 1.22 16.52 22.79
#